data_AF-A0A6A4BP18-F1
#
_entry.id   AF-A0A6A4BP18-F1
#
_cell.length_a   1.000
_cell.length_b   1.000
_cell.length_c   1.000
_cell.angle_alpha   90.00
_cell.angle_beta   90.00
_cell.angle_gamma   90.00
#
_symmetry.space_group_name_H-M   'P 1'
#
loop_
_entity.id
_entity.type
_entity.pdbx_description
1 polymer ?
#
loop_
_entity_poly.entity_id
_entity_poly.type
_entity_poly.pdbx_seq_one_letter_code
_entity_poly.pdbx_strand_id
1 'polypeptide(L)'
;MTPAPIAVGALAFVGPAHIPGLTEFHYVRVTSVSGDSAHVALIDPDAADEVLSEEIETALLKRRAVSDDESALWPGTYVGHPIAFIQPDGPEMDLWAFGLVSGYSMTGATPWLHVRHAGGNCKVALHQLTNVIKIDWISYALQPAAGKNAAVINAVELLEEMDDIIGACTKNRGIPAKVKNALTIPYELYELVEVIRPDTLVLVSVPRQHVVDCSLKKKAKRGTSMFSPPTGSDDPTIAKTKKQKRRPLRWVGNLPVKNWCTIAQATNRKRNLYRLQRRTTTTFAPCYRTTSLC
;
A
#
# COMPACT_ATOMS: atom_id res chain seq x y z
N MET A 1 -37.41 16.24 -21.84
CA MET A 1 -37.62 15.29 -20.73
C MET A 1 -36.98 15.87 -19.50
N THR A 2 -37.74 16.18 -18.46
CA THR A 2 -37.20 16.64 -17.18
C THR A 2 -36.55 15.43 -16.50
N PRO A 3 -35.28 15.50 -16.07
CA PRO A 3 -34.64 14.37 -15.38
C PRO A 3 -35.40 14.05 -14.09
N ALA A 4 -35.54 12.76 -13.80
CA ALA A 4 -36.27 12.30 -12.61
C ALA A 4 -35.70 12.94 -11.32
N PRO A 5 -36.56 13.27 -10.34
CA PRO A 5 -36.10 13.72 -9.04
C PRO A 5 -35.27 12.63 -8.36
N ILE A 6 -34.27 13.04 -7.57
CA ILE A 6 -33.49 12.08 -6.81
C ILE A 6 -34.33 11.58 -5.65
N ALA A 7 -34.35 10.27 -5.45
CA ALA A 7 -35.12 9.63 -4.41
C ALA A 7 -34.23 9.26 -3.22
N VAL A 8 -34.84 9.15 -2.03
CA VAL A 8 -34.21 8.49 -0.89
C VAL A 8 -33.87 7.05 -1.28
N GLY A 9 -32.67 6.61 -0.90
CA GLY A 9 -32.11 5.31 -1.27
C GLY A 9 -31.27 5.32 -2.54
N ALA A 10 -31.34 6.39 -3.36
CA ALA A 10 -30.54 6.51 -4.58
C ALA A 10 -29.04 6.49 -4.27
N LEU A 11 -28.28 5.87 -5.18
CA LEU A 11 -26.82 5.79 -5.11
C LEU A 11 -26.17 6.85 -5.99
N ALA A 12 -25.07 7.43 -5.51
CA ALA A 12 -24.22 8.31 -6.30
C ALA A 12 -22.74 8.05 -6.01
N PHE A 13 -21.88 8.33 -7.00
CA PHE A 13 -20.43 8.21 -6.87
C PHE A 13 -19.77 9.59 -6.90
N VAL A 14 -19.25 10.01 -5.75
CA VAL A 14 -18.77 11.37 -5.47
C VAL A 14 -17.33 11.33 -4.99
N GLY A 15 -16.70 12.50 -4.85
CA GLY A 15 -15.30 12.62 -4.45
C GLY A 15 -14.98 14.04 -4.00
N PRO A 16 -13.70 14.38 -3.74
CA PRO A 16 -13.33 15.63 -3.08
C PRO A 16 -13.69 16.89 -3.88
N ALA A 17 -13.73 16.79 -5.21
CA ALA A 17 -14.17 17.88 -6.09
C ALA A 17 -15.69 18.15 -6.00
N HIS A 18 -16.46 17.21 -5.47
CA HIS A 18 -17.91 17.30 -5.32
C HIS A 18 -18.31 17.65 -3.88
N ILE A 19 -17.61 17.08 -2.90
CA ILE A 19 -17.85 17.23 -1.46
C ILE A 19 -16.51 17.52 -0.78
N PRO A 20 -16.25 18.75 -0.31
CA PRO A 20 -14.96 19.15 0.24
C PRO A 20 -14.49 18.33 1.45
N GLY A 21 -15.42 17.73 2.21
CA GLY A 21 -15.09 16.87 3.36
C GLY A 21 -14.46 15.52 3.01
N LEU A 22 -14.50 15.10 1.74
CA LEU A 22 -13.96 13.80 1.31
C LEU A 22 -12.46 13.89 0.98
N THR A 23 -11.72 12.83 1.32
CA THR A 23 -10.30 12.69 0.95
C THR A 23 -10.08 11.85 -0.31
N GLU A 24 -11.07 11.09 -0.73
CA GLU A 24 -11.05 10.20 -1.89
C GLU A 24 -12.47 10.03 -2.46
N PHE A 25 -12.61 9.27 -3.54
CA PHE A 25 -13.92 8.97 -4.11
C PHE A 25 -14.66 7.89 -3.33
N HIS A 26 -15.96 8.11 -3.08
CA HIS A 26 -16.82 7.19 -2.36
C HIS A 26 -18.19 7.04 -3.03
N TYR A 27 -18.82 5.90 -2.76
CA TYR A 27 -20.26 5.76 -2.96
C TYR A 27 -21.00 6.43 -1.80
N VAL A 28 -22.11 7.09 -2.13
CA VAL A 28 -23.03 7.66 -1.14
C VAL A 28 -24.45 7.19 -1.42
N ARG A 29 -25.22 6.99 -0.35
CA ARG A 29 -26.65 6.69 -0.38
C ARG A 29 -27.44 7.88 0.14
N VAL A 30 -28.43 8.34 -0.62
CA VAL A 30 -29.34 9.40 -0.17
C VAL A 30 -30.20 8.91 0.99
N THR A 31 -30.14 9.59 2.14
CA THR A 31 -30.89 9.22 3.35
C THR A 31 -32.12 10.09 3.56
N SER A 32 -32.06 11.36 3.16
CA SER A 32 -33.21 12.27 3.18
C SER A 32 -33.08 13.34 2.11
N VAL A 33 -34.22 13.89 1.66
CA VAL A 33 -34.28 14.96 0.66
C VAL A 33 -35.14 16.09 1.23
N SER A 34 -34.62 17.31 1.18
CA SER A 34 -35.27 18.54 1.64
C SER A 34 -35.17 19.61 0.54
N GLY A 35 -36.18 19.69 -0.32
CA GLY A 35 -36.18 20.61 -1.45
C GLY A 35 -35.03 20.33 -2.42
N ASP A 36 -34.14 21.30 -2.57
CA ASP A 36 -32.96 21.21 -3.45
C ASP A 36 -31.72 20.61 -2.77
N SER A 37 -31.78 20.33 -1.47
CA SER A 37 -30.72 19.69 -0.67
C SER A 37 -31.08 18.25 -0.28
N ALA A 38 -30.06 17.45 0.02
CA ALA A 38 -30.20 16.09 0.53
C ALA A 38 -29.10 15.76 1.52
N HIS A 39 -29.40 14.88 2.48
CA HIS A 39 -28.38 14.22 3.29
C HIS A 39 -28.04 12.85 2.71
N VAL A 40 -26.81 12.42 2.94
CA VAL A 40 -26.32 11.13 2.46
C VAL A 40 -25.52 10.41 3.52
N ALA A 41 -25.39 9.09 3.36
CA ALA A 41 -24.43 8.27 4.07
C ALA A 41 -23.36 7.76 3.09
N LEU A 42 -22.10 7.81 3.50
CA LEU A 42 -21.00 7.13 2.83
C LEU A 42 -21.22 5.63 2.95
N ILE A 43 -21.10 4.94 1.82
CA ILE A 43 -21.14 3.48 1.77
C ILE A 43 -19.71 2.97 1.75
N ASP A 44 -19.41 2.12 2.72
CA ASP A 44 -18.20 1.30 2.72
C ASP A 44 -18.64 -0.18 2.70
N PRO A 45 -18.39 -0.94 1.60
CA PRO A 45 -18.71 -2.36 1.58
C PRO A 45 -18.01 -3.18 2.67
N ASP A 46 -16.88 -2.66 3.18
CA ASP A 46 -16.02 -3.31 4.14
C ASP A 46 -16.27 -2.80 5.59
N ALA A 47 -17.13 -1.79 5.78
CA ALA A 47 -17.44 -1.19 7.08
C ALA A 47 -18.91 -0.76 7.23
N ALA A 48 -19.24 -0.07 8.32
CA ALA A 48 -20.57 0.49 8.52
C ALA A 48 -20.70 1.84 7.81
N ASP A 49 -21.88 2.10 7.24
CA ASP A 49 -22.19 3.37 6.59
C ASP A 49 -22.02 4.55 7.56
N GLU A 50 -21.38 5.62 7.09
CA GLU A 50 -21.14 6.84 7.86
C GLU A 50 -22.00 7.99 7.34
N VAL A 51 -22.86 8.56 8.18
CA VAL A 51 -23.71 9.69 7.78
C VAL A 51 -22.88 10.97 7.66
N LEU A 52 -22.95 11.63 6.51
CA LEU A 52 -22.34 12.93 6.33
C LEU A 52 -23.21 14.03 6.95
N SER A 53 -22.58 14.87 7.76
CA SER A 53 -23.23 16.03 8.39
C SER A 53 -23.57 17.15 7.41
N GLU A 54 -22.88 17.21 6.26
CA GLU A 54 -23.05 18.25 5.24
C GLU A 54 -24.29 17.98 4.37
N GLU A 55 -25.05 19.03 4.05
CA GLU A 55 -26.12 18.98 3.04
C GLU A 55 -25.52 19.06 1.64
N ILE A 56 -26.03 18.23 0.72
CA ILE A 56 -25.53 18.13 -0.65
C ILE A 56 -26.65 18.49 -1.62
N GLU A 57 -26.31 19.29 -2.63
CA GLU A 57 -27.25 19.65 -3.69
C GLU A 57 -27.79 18.41 -4.42
N THR A 58 -29.11 18.29 -4.51
CA THR A 58 -29.78 17.23 -5.27
C THR A 58 -29.39 17.23 -6.75
N ALA A 59 -29.10 18.41 -7.32
CA ALA A 59 -28.63 18.54 -8.70
C ALA A 59 -27.25 17.90 -8.90
N LEU A 60 -26.34 18.02 -7.92
CA LEU A 60 -25.05 17.35 -7.94
C LEU A 60 -25.22 15.84 -7.88
N LEU A 61 -26.02 15.36 -6.93
CA LEU A 61 -26.26 13.92 -6.77
C LEU A 61 -26.90 13.30 -8.02
N LYS A 62 -27.83 14.00 -8.69
CA LYS A 62 -28.40 13.55 -9.98
C LYS A 62 -27.34 13.39 -11.07
N ARG A 63 -26.38 14.32 -11.18
CA ARG A 63 -25.29 14.23 -12.17
C ARG A 63 -24.30 13.11 -11.87
N ARG A 64 -24.28 12.64 -10.62
CA ARG A 64 -23.35 11.61 -10.12
C ARG A 64 -24.06 10.30 -9.79
N ALA A 65 -25.35 10.20 -10.10
CA ALA A 65 -26.15 9.03 -9.80
C ALA A 65 -25.63 7.82 -10.58
N VAL A 66 -25.61 6.67 -9.90
CA VAL A 66 -25.21 5.38 -10.48
C VAL A 66 -26.40 4.43 -10.46
N SER A 67 -26.38 3.42 -11.32
CA SER A 67 -27.42 2.38 -11.32
C SER A 67 -27.26 1.44 -10.14
N ASP A 68 -28.37 0.87 -9.66
CA ASP A 68 -28.34 -0.14 -8.60
C ASP A 68 -27.52 -1.37 -8.99
N ASP A 69 -27.40 -1.70 -10.28
CA ASP A 69 -26.55 -2.78 -10.78
C ASP A 69 -25.07 -2.63 -10.35
N GLU A 70 -24.59 -1.40 -10.16
CA GLU A 70 -23.21 -1.15 -9.69
C GLU A 70 -23.00 -1.63 -8.25
N SER A 71 -24.05 -1.67 -7.43
CA SER A 71 -23.98 -2.06 -6.03
C SER A 71 -23.72 -3.56 -5.82
N ALA A 72 -23.75 -4.36 -6.89
CA ALA A 72 -23.40 -5.78 -6.82
C ALA A 72 -21.89 -5.99 -6.58
N LEU A 73 -21.04 -5.14 -7.17
CA LEU A 73 -19.57 -5.34 -7.17
C LEU A 73 -18.77 -4.07 -6.82
N TRP A 74 -19.45 -2.93 -6.59
CA TRP A 74 -18.85 -1.68 -6.09
C TRP A 74 -17.57 -1.25 -6.83
N PRO A 75 -17.56 -1.19 -8.18
CA PRO A 75 -16.35 -0.91 -8.97
C PRO A 75 -15.71 0.44 -8.61
N GLY A 76 -16.49 1.44 -8.21
CA GLY A 76 -16.00 2.74 -7.77
C GLY A 76 -15.13 2.71 -6.52
N THR A 77 -15.22 1.67 -5.67
CA THR A 77 -14.34 1.55 -4.49
C THR A 77 -12.89 1.27 -4.88
N TYR A 78 -12.67 0.67 -6.05
CA TYR A 78 -11.33 0.52 -6.62
C TYR A 78 -10.79 1.84 -7.18
N VAL A 79 -11.63 2.83 -7.47
CA VAL A 79 -11.17 4.18 -7.84
C VAL A 79 -10.82 5.00 -6.60
N GLY A 80 -11.58 4.82 -5.51
CA GLY A 80 -11.24 5.36 -4.19
C GLY A 80 -9.94 4.78 -3.64
N HIS A 81 -9.73 3.47 -3.85
CA HIS A 81 -8.49 2.77 -3.48
C HIS A 81 -7.78 2.22 -4.73
N PRO A 82 -7.01 3.07 -5.46
CA PRO A 82 -6.61 2.86 -6.85
C PRO A 82 -5.47 1.86 -7.07
N ILE A 83 -5.25 0.93 -6.14
CA ILE A 83 -4.25 -0.12 -6.27
C ILE A 83 -4.94 -1.46 -6.19
N ALA A 84 -4.71 -2.27 -7.22
CA ALA A 84 -5.19 -3.62 -7.29
C ALA A 84 -4.10 -4.62 -7.67
N PHE A 85 -4.26 -5.85 -7.22
CA PHE A 85 -3.62 -7.01 -7.80
C PHE A 85 -4.64 -7.72 -8.68
N ILE A 86 -4.29 -7.86 -9.95
CA ILE A 86 -5.21 -8.23 -11.03
C ILE A 86 -4.71 -9.47 -11.77
N GLN A 87 -5.66 -10.19 -12.36
CA GLN A 87 -5.40 -11.16 -13.42
C GLN A 87 -5.88 -10.54 -14.74
N PRO A 88 -4.97 -10.07 -15.61
CA PRO A 88 -5.36 -9.48 -16.88
C PRO A 88 -5.86 -10.56 -17.85
N ASP A 89 -6.79 -10.23 -18.75
CA ASP A 89 -7.12 -11.15 -19.84
C ASP A 89 -5.95 -11.27 -20.83
N GLY A 90 -5.78 -12.45 -21.43
CA GLY A 90 -4.79 -12.69 -22.50
C GLY A 90 -3.67 -13.66 -22.11
N PRO A 91 -2.50 -13.60 -22.77
CA PRO A 91 -1.42 -14.57 -22.56
C PRO A 91 -0.86 -14.65 -21.13
N GLU A 92 -1.05 -13.57 -20.34
CA GLU A 92 -0.62 -13.47 -18.95
C GLU A 92 -1.77 -13.73 -17.95
N MET A 93 -2.91 -14.27 -18.40
CA MET A 93 -4.10 -14.45 -17.55
C MET A 93 -3.91 -15.39 -16.37
N ASP A 94 -2.95 -16.30 -16.47
CA ASP A 94 -2.61 -17.21 -15.38
C ASP A 94 -1.66 -16.56 -14.37
N LEU A 95 -1.18 -15.34 -14.61
CA LEU A 95 -0.24 -14.64 -13.75
C LEU A 95 -0.92 -13.48 -13.03
N TRP A 96 -0.53 -13.28 -11.78
CA TRP A 96 -0.92 -12.10 -11.07
C TRP A 96 -0.04 -10.88 -11.39
N ALA A 97 -0.66 -9.71 -11.54
CA ALA A 97 0.02 -8.45 -11.81
C ALA A 97 -0.47 -7.31 -10.92
N PHE A 98 0.43 -6.40 -10.54
CA PHE A 98 0.04 -5.15 -9.90
C PHE A 98 -0.49 -4.16 -10.94
N GLY A 99 -1.60 -3.50 -10.61
CA GLY A 99 -2.25 -2.53 -11.46
C GLY A 99 -2.77 -1.33 -10.69
N LEU A 100 -2.76 -0.19 -11.36
CA LEU A 100 -3.36 1.05 -10.88
C LEU A 100 -4.72 1.27 -11.54
N VAL A 101 -5.77 1.39 -10.75
CA VAL A 101 -7.13 1.59 -11.24
C VAL A 101 -7.36 3.08 -11.47
N SER A 102 -7.47 3.50 -12.72
CA SER A 102 -7.68 4.90 -13.11
C SER A 102 -9.14 5.27 -13.33
N GLY A 103 -10.02 4.27 -13.40
CA GLY A 103 -11.44 4.47 -13.67
C GLY A 103 -12.18 3.14 -13.83
N TYR A 104 -13.47 3.23 -14.10
CA TYR A 104 -14.29 2.09 -14.46
C TYR A 104 -15.37 2.49 -15.46
N SER A 105 -16.00 1.49 -16.07
CA SER A 105 -17.17 1.66 -16.93
C SER A 105 -18.11 0.47 -16.77
N MET A 106 -19.42 0.72 -16.80
CA MET A 106 -20.43 -0.32 -16.85
C MET A 106 -20.74 -0.70 -18.31
N THR A 107 -20.82 -2.00 -18.60
CA THR A 107 -21.33 -2.51 -19.88
C THR A 107 -22.44 -3.52 -19.56
N GLY A 108 -23.69 -3.10 -19.70
CA GLY A 108 -24.82 -3.82 -19.09
C GLY A 108 -24.64 -3.87 -17.57
N ALA A 109 -24.85 -5.04 -16.97
CA ALA A 109 -24.64 -5.28 -15.54
C ALA A 109 -23.18 -5.64 -15.18
N THR A 110 -22.26 -5.64 -16.14
CA THR A 110 -20.85 -6.01 -15.89
C THR A 110 -19.98 -4.78 -15.68
N PRO A 111 -19.32 -4.65 -14.51
CA PRO A 111 -18.32 -3.61 -14.29
C PRO A 111 -16.99 -3.96 -14.94
N TRP A 112 -16.38 -2.98 -15.60
CA TRP A 112 -15.03 -3.08 -16.16
C TRP A 112 -14.12 -2.03 -15.53
N LEU A 113 -13.04 -2.47 -14.89
CA LEU A 113 -12.00 -1.60 -14.35
C LEU A 113 -11.03 -1.21 -15.46
N HIS A 114 -10.61 0.06 -15.49
CA HIS A 114 -9.58 0.55 -16.39
C HIS A 114 -8.27 0.57 -15.60
N VAL A 115 -7.37 -0.34 -15.95
CA VAL A 115 -6.17 -0.62 -15.16
C VAL A 115 -4.92 -0.31 -15.98
N ARG A 116 -3.97 0.35 -15.34
CA ARG A 116 -2.60 0.54 -15.84
C ARG A 116 -1.68 -0.44 -15.13
N HIS A 117 -0.98 -1.27 -15.89
CA HIS A 117 0.04 -2.17 -15.34
C HIS A 117 1.29 -2.15 -16.23
N ALA A 118 2.33 -2.89 -15.84
CA ALA A 118 3.61 -2.89 -16.55
C ALA A 118 3.51 -3.31 -18.03
N GLY A 119 2.53 -4.15 -18.38
CA GLY A 119 2.26 -4.60 -19.75
C GLY A 119 1.45 -3.60 -20.60
N GLY A 120 1.01 -2.48 -20.01
CA GLY A 120 0.22 -1.45 -20.67
C GLY A 120 -1.12 -1.19 -19.97
N ASN A 121 -2.01 -0.51 -20.69
CA ASN A 121 -3.36 -0.26 -20.20
C ASN A 121 -4.28 -1.40 -20.64
N CYS A 122 -5.03 -1.95 -19.71
CA CYS A 122 -6.01 -2.99 -19.98
C CYS A 122 -7.35 -2.67 -19.33
N LYS A 123 -8.38 -3.38 -19.77
CA LYS A 123 -9.66 -3.43 -19.06
C LYS A 123 -9.78 -4.79 -18.39
N VAL A 124 -10.15 -4.79 -17.11
CA VAL A 124 -10.36 -6.03 -16.36
C VAL A 124 -11.84 -6.10 -16.01
N ALA A 125 -12.51 -7.16 -16.45
CA ALA A 125 -13.89 -7.41 -16.06
C ALA A 125 -13.93 -7.80 -14.58
N LEU A 126 -14.73 -7.10 -13.79
CA LEU A 126 -14.98 -7.46 -12.41
C LEU A 126 -16.12 -8.48 -12.41
N HIS A 127 -15.76 -9.75 -12.33
CA HIS A 127 -16.74 -10.85 -12.30
C HIS A 127 -17.01 -11.32 -10.87
N GLN A 128 -15.96 -11.36 -10.05
CA GLN A 128 -15.98 -11.77 -8.66
C GLN A 128 -14.97 -10.90 -7.90
N LEU A 129 -15.11 -10.72 -6.60
CA LEU A 129 -14.14 -9.95 -5.81
C LEU A 129 -12.74 -10.61 -5.77
N THR A 130 -12.60 -11.84 -6.26
CA THR A 130 -11.36 -12.63 -6.21
C THR A 130 -10.40 -12.35 -7.34
N ASN A 131 -10.85 -11.89 -8.53
CA ASN A 131 -9.95 -11.64 -9.66
C ASN A 131 -9.27 -10.25 -9.61
N VAL A 132 -9.74 -9.37 -8.70
CA VAL A 132 -9.18 -8.05 -8.44
C VAL A 132 -9.16 -7.81 -6.94
N ILE A 133 -7.97 -7.83 -6.35
CA ILE A 133 -7.75 -7.67 -4.91
C ILE A 133 -7.25 -6.25 -4.63
N LYS A 134 -7.87 -5.50 -3.72
CA LYS A 134 -7.36 -4.18 -3.27
C LYS A 134 -6.06 -4.35 -2.49
N ILE A 135 -5.07 -3.49 -2.70
CA ILE A 135 -3.74 -3.67 -2.10
C ILE A 135 -3.21 -2.39 -1.46
N ASP A 136 -2.46 -2.51 -0.37
CA ASP A 136 -1.76 -1.38 0.24
C ASP A 136 -0.59 -0.85 -0.60
N TRP A 137 -0.30 0.44 -0.41
CA TRP A 137 0.84 1.13 -1.03
C TRP A 137 2.20 0.46 -0.76
N ILE A 138 2.38 -0.18 0.40
CA ILE A 138 3.62 -0.90 0.74
C ILE A 138 3.79 -2.12 -0.18
N SER A 139 2.76 -2.95 -0.28
CA SER A 139 2.79 -4.14 -1.11
C SER A 139 2.94 -3.75 -2.59
N TYR A 140 2.28 -2.69 -3.05
CA TYR A 140 2.48 -2.17 -4.40
C TYR A 140 3.91 -1.68 -4.68
N ALA A 141 4.55 -0.99 -3.73
CA ALA A 141 5.92 -0.52 -3.90
C ALA A 141 6.96 -1.65 -3.86
N LEU A 142 6.66 -2.72 -3.13
CA LEU A 142 7.53 -3.90 -3.01
C LEU A 142 7.29 -4.94 -4.11
N GLN A 143 6.10 -4.94 -4.71
CA GLN A 143 5.63 -5.89 -5.73
C GLN A 143 5.90 -7.36 -5.37
N PRO A 144 5.55 -7.82 -4.15
CA PRO A 144 5.70 -9.23 -3.81
C PRO A 144 4.79 -10.07 -4.69
N ALA A 145 5.24 -11.27 -5.03
CA ALA A 145 4.45 -12.21 -5.84
C ALA A 145 4.04 -11.72 -7.25
N ALA A 146 4.57 -10.59 -7.74
CA ALA A 146 4.35 -10.16 -9.12
C ALA A 146 4.81 -11.25 -10.11
N GLY A 147 3.94 -11.64 -11.03
CA GLY A 147 4.23 -12.69 -12.02
C GLY A 147 4.18 -14.11 -11.46
N LYS A 148 3.72 -14.33 -10.22
CA LYS A 148 3.40 -15.69 -9.74
C LYS A 148 2.15 -16.20 -10.45
N ASN A 149 2.18 -17.48 -10.78
CA ASN A 149 1.03 -18.16 -11.38
C ASN A 149 -0.08 -18.34 -10.33
N ALA A 150 -1.31 -18.05 -10.71
CA ALA A 150 -2.47 -18.09 -9.82
C ALA A 150 -2.87 -19.48 -9.35
N ALA A 151 -2.46 -20.53 -10.07
CA ALA A 151 -2.62 -21.90 -9.61
C ALA A 151 -1.57 -22.30 -8.56
N VAL A 152 -0.46 -21.56 -8.45
CA VAL A 152 0.59 -21.80 -7.45
C VAL A 152 0.29 -21.07 -6.14
N ILE A 153 -0.23 -19.85 -6.23
CA ILE A 153 -0.68 -19.08 -5.08
C ILE A 153 -2.05 -18.49 -5.36
N ASN A 154 -3.04 -18.92 -4.58
CA ASN A 154 -4.40 -18.40 -4.72
C ASN A 154 -4.53 -17.02 -4.04
N ALA A 155 -5.69 -16.38 -4.22
CA ALA A 155 -5.97 -15.04 -3.68
C ALA A 155 -5.80 -14.94 -2.14
N VAL A 156 -6.17 -15.98 -1.40
CA VAL A 156 -6.12 -16.00 0.07
C VAL A 156 -4.68 -16.11 0.55
N GLU A 157 -3.93 -17.08 0.02
CA GLU A 157 -2.51 -17.29 0.36
C GLU A 157 -1.66 -16.07 0.01
N LEU A 158 -2.02 -15.40 -1.09
CA LEU A 158 -1.38 -14.15 -1.48
C LEU A 158 -1.64 -13.02 -0.49
N LEU A 159 -2.88 -12.86 -0.02
CA LEU A 159 -3.21 -11.87 1.01
C LEU A 159 -2.40 -12.12 2.29
N GLU A 160 -2.27 -13.38 2.71
CA GLU A 160 -1.44 -13.76 3.85
C GLU A 160 0.04 -13.40 3.63
N GLU A 161 0.60 -13.64 2.43
CA GLU A 161 1.98 -13.26 2.10
C GLU A 161 2.18 -11.74 2.16
N MET A 162 1.20 -10.96 1.69
CA MET A 162 1.25 -9.50 1.73
C MET A 162 1.15 -8.96 3.17
N ASP A 163 0.26 -9.52 3.98
CA ASP A 163 0.11 -9.17 5.40
C ASP A 163 1.38 -9.49 6.21
N ASP A 164 2.03 -10.61 5.92
CA ASP A 164 3.30 -10.98 6.53
C ASP A 164 4.42 -9.98 6.19
N ILE A 165 4.47 -9.52 4.95
CA ILE A 165 5.43 -8.51 4.49
C ILE A 165 5.15 -7.15 5.15
N ILE A 166 3.89 -6.70 5.17
CA ILE A 166 3.49 -5.46 5.86
C ILE A 166 3.84 -5.56 7.35
N GLY A 167 3.51 -6.68 7.99
CA GLY A 167 3.85 -6.97 9.38
C GLY A 167 5.36 -6.94 9.63
N ALA A 168 6.18 -7.45 8.71
CA ALA A 168 7.64 -7.41 8.82
C ALA A 168 8.21 -5.99 8.65
N CYS A 169 7.67 -5.21 7.71
CA CYS A 169 8.11 -3.84 7.44
C CYS A 169 7.73 -2.88 8.57
N THR A 170 6.52 -3.01 9.13
CA THR A 170 6.05 -2.20 10.25
C THR A 170 6.84 -2.46 11.53
N LYS A 171 7.21 -3.72 11.82
CA LYS A 171 8.06 -4.09 12.96
C LYS A 171 9.46 -3.49 12.89
N ASN A 172 10.06 -3.44 11.71
CA ASN A 172 11.45 -2.98 11.52
C ASN A 172 11.57 -1.50 11.12
N ARG A 173 10.45 -0.80 10.88
CA ARG A 173 10.42 0.58 10.38
C ARG A 173 11.28 0.77 9.12
N GLY A 174 11.22 -0.21 8.23
CA GLY A 174 12.01 -0.30 7.00
C GLY A 174 11.87 -1.69 6.37
N ILE A 175 12.56 -1.94 5.26
CA ILE A 175 12.46 -3.21 4.51
C ILE A 175 13.51 -4.20 5.02
N PRO A 176 13.11 -5.30 5.68
CA PRO A 176 14.05 -6.30 6.19
C PRO A 176 14.73 -7.07 5.06
N ALA A 177 15.95 -7.58 5.29
CA ALA A 177 16.66 -8.39 4.30
C ALA A 177 15.87 -9.64 3.86
N LYS A 178 15.13 -10.27 4.79
CA LYS A 178 14.25 -11.41 4.49
C LYS A 178 13.20 -11.04 3.43
N VAL A 179 12.59 -9.85 3.55
CA VAL A 179 11.60 -9.37 2.58
C VAL A 179 12.28 -9.12 1.25
N LYS A 180 13.41 -8.38 1.22
CA LYS A 180 14.15 -8.10 -0.03
C LYS A 180 14.52 -9.38 -0.80
N ASN A 181 14.90 -10.44 -0.10
CA ASN A 181 15.29 -11.71 -0.71
C ASN A 181 14.10 -12.54 -1.20
N ALA A 182 12.87 -12.24 -0.75
CA ALA A 182 11.66 -12.96 -1.14
C ALA A 182 10.92 -12.32 -2.32
N LEU A 183 11.32 -11.10 -2.72
CA LEU A 183 10.67 -10.39 -3.83
C LEU A 183 11.01 -11.04 -5.17
N THR A 184 10.00 -11.24 -6.00
CA THR A 184 10.15 -11.74 -7.37
C THR A 184 10.83 -10.70 -8.27
N ILE A 185 10.57 -9.41 -8.00
CA ILE A 185 11.20 -8.28 -8.68
C ILE A 185 12.23 -7.66 -7.72
N PRO A 186 13.50 -7.47 -8.13
CA PRO A 186 14.49 -6.80 -7.31
C PRO A 186 14.01 -5.42 -6.85
N TYR A 187 14.20 -5.12 -5.56
CA TYR A 187 13.82 -3.83 -5.01
C TYR A 187 14.93 -2.80 -5.18
N GLU A 188 14.72 -1.86 -6.10
CA GLU A 188 15.59 -0.71 -6.33
C GLU A 188 15.02 0.57 -5.70
N LEU A 189 15.84 1.24 -4.88
CA LEU A 189 15.43 2.36 -4.02
C LEU A 189 14.89 3.57 -4.80
N TYR A 190 15.58 3.90 -5.89
CA TYR A 190 15.35 5.09 -6.70
C TYR A 190 14.52 4.81 -7.94
N GLU A 191 14.10 3.55 -8.15
CA GLU A 191 13.20 3.21 -9.23
C GLU A 191 11.89 3.96 -9.03
N LEU A 192 11.46 4.63 -10.09
CA LEU A 192 10.21 5.37 -10.08
C LEU A 192 9.05 4.42 -10.31
N VAL A 193 8.02 4.56 -9.48
CA VAL A 193 6.75 3.86 -9.65
C VAL A 193 5.64 4.88 -9.86
N GLU A 194 4.72 4.58 -10.77
CA GLU A 194 3.49 5.37 -10.93
C GLU A 194 2.59 5.14 -9.71
N VAL A 195 2.01 6.21 -9.17
CA VAL A 195 0.96 6.17 -8.15
C VAL A 195 -0.20 7.04 -8.60
N ILE A 196 -1.42 6.63 -8.28
CA ILE A 196 -2.63 7.42 -8.54
C ILE A 196 -3.03 8.13 -7.26
N ARG A 197 -3.27 9.43 -7.35
CA ARG A 197 -3.85 10.21 -6.27
C ARG A 197 -5.33 9.86 -6.07
N PRO A 198 -5.77 9.39 -4.90
CA PRO A 198 -7.18 9.08 -4.64
C PRO A 198 -8.12 10.30 -4.75
N ASP A 199 -7.60 11.52 -4.60
CA ASP A 199 -8.41 12.74 -4.60
C ASP A 199 -8.67 13.32 -5.99
N THR A 200 -7.70 13.18 -6.89
CA THR A 200 -7.65 13.85 -8.20
C THR A 200 -7.54 12.87 -9.36
N LEU A 201 -7.28 11.58 -9.08
CA LEU A 201 -6.99 10.52 -10.05
C LEU A 201 -5.81 10.82 -10.98
N VAL A 202 -4.99 11.80 -10.62
CA VAL A 202 -3.78 12.16 -11.37
C VAL A 202 -2.68 11.15 -11.07
N LEU A 203 -2.01 10.69 -12.12
CA LEU A 203 -0.80 9.88 -12.01
C LEU A 203 0.40 10.74 -11.64
N VAL A 204 1.18 10.26 -10.68
CA VAL A 204 2.45 10.85 -10.27
C VAL A 204 3.51 9.77 -10.23
N SER A 205 4.72 10.07 -10.70
CA SER A 205 5.86 9.17 -10.54
C SER A 205 6.64 9.53 -9.27
N VAL A 206 6.83 8.54 -8.40
CA VAL A 206 7.54 8.71 -7.13
C VAL A 206 8.52 7.56 -6.90
N PRO A 207 9.65 7.78 -6.21
CA PRO A 207 10.58 6.70 -5.89
C PRO A 207 9.92 5.63 -5.02
N ARG A 208 10.18 4.34 -5.27
CA ARG A 208 9.65 3.22 -4.47
C ARG A 208 9.94 3.41 -2.97
N GLN A 209 11.15 3.86 -2.62
CA GLN A 209 11.53 4.12 -1.23
C GLN A 209 10.68 5.21 -0.57
N HIS A 210 10.30 6.25 -1.32
CA HIS A 210 9.44 7.32 -0.81
C HIS A 210 8.05 6.81 -0.44
N VAL A 211 7.47 5.93 -1.29
CA VAL A 211 6.18 5.29 -1.02
C VAL A 211 6.24 4.46 0.25
N VAL A 212 7.28 3.64 0.40
CA VAL A 212 7.48 2.80 1.60
C VAL A 212 7.66 3.66 2.84
N ASP A 213 8.50 4.70 2.79
CA ASP A 213 8.74 5.58 3.93
C ASP A 213 7.50 6.35 4.36
N CYS A 214 6.73 6.87 3.40
CA CYS A 214 5.47 7.55 3.68
C CYS A 214 4.43 6.59 4.27
N SER A 215 4.35 5.35 3.78
CA SER A 215 3.40 4.35 4.28
C SER A 215 3.75 3.86 5.69
N LEU A 216 5.05 3.75 6.03
CA LEU A 216 5.51 3.27 7.34
C LEU A 216 5.52 4.36 8.41
N LYS A 217 5.51 5.65 8.04
CA LYS A 217 5.43 6.76 9.00
C LYS A 217 4.02 6.80 9.60
N LYS A 218 3.93 6.59 10.93
CA LYS A 218 2.68 6.76 11.67
C LYS A 218 2.08 8.16 11.39
N LYS A 219 0.76 8.21 11.18
CA LYS A 219 -0.11 9.34 10.76
C LYS A 219 0.17 10.74 11.36
N ALA A 220 1.01 10.86 12.39
CA ALA A 220 1.28 12.07 13.18
C ALA A 220 2.42 12.98 12.68
N LYS A 221 3.22 12.57 11.68
CA LYS A 221 4.28 13.42 11.09
C LYS A 221 4.07 13.59 9.57
N ARG A 222 2.89 14.07 9.17
CA ARG A 222 2.56 14.40 7.77
C ARG A 222 3.22 15.72 7.36
N GLY A 223 4.52 15.69 7.12
CA GLY A 223 5.21 16.77 6.39
C GLY A 223 5.40 16.45 4.90
N THR A 224 5.28 15.17 4.52
CA THR A 224 5.58 14.72 3.15
C THR A 224 4.45 13.85 2.64
N SER A 225 3.77 14.32 1.60
CA SER A 225 2.74 13.55 0.91
C SER A 225 3.40 12.42 0.10
N MET A 226 2.83 11.22 0.14
CA MET A 226 3.23 10.10 -0.72
C MET A 226 3.17 10.49 -2.19
N PHE A 227 2.23 11.37 -2.54
CA PHE A 227 1.94 11.80 -3.92
C PHE A 227 2.69 13.05 -4.35
N SER A 228 3.60 13.54 -3.52
CA SER A 228 4.50 14.62 -3.89
C SER A 228 5.90 14.04 -3.98
N PRO A 229 6.57 14.13 -5.15
CA PRO A 229 7.95 13.71 -5.24
C PRO A 229 8.78 14.51 -4.23
N PRO A 230 9.76 13.89 -3.55
CA PRO A 230 10.60 14.60 -2.61
C PRO A 230 11.31 15.75 -3.34
N THR A 231 10.96 16.99 -3.01
CA THR A 231 11.66 18.18 -3.50
C THR A 231 12.98 18.30 -2.77
N GLY A 232 14.00 17.63 -3.30
CA GLY A 232 15.35 17.61 -2.76
C GLY A 232 16.20 16.65 -3.56
N SER A 233 17.10 17.21 -4.36
CA SER A 233 18.19 16.53 -5.04
C SER A 233 18.98 15.62 -4.09
N ASP A 234 18.77 14.31 -4.19
CA ASP A 234 19.76 13.30 -3.85
C ASP A 234 19.81 12.30 -5.01
N ASP A 235 20.14 12.81 -6.20
CA ASP A 235 20.74 12.00 -7.24
C ASP A 235 22.22 11.80 -6.85
N PRO A 236 22.69 10.58 -6.47
CA PRO A 236 24.07 10.36 -6.07
C PRO A 236 25.07 10.52 -7.23
N THR A 237 24.61 10.78 -8.45
CA THR A 237 25.41 10.63 -9.66
C THR A 237 26.16 11.91 -10.09
N ILE A 238 25.88 13.08 -9.52
CA ILE A 238 26.57 14.34 -9.91
C ILE A 238 27.09 15.11 -8.68
N ALA A 239 27.85 14.45 -7.81
CA ALA A 239 28.62 15.14 -6.76
C ALA A 239 29.98 14.48 -6.51
N LYS A 240 30.67 14.06 -7.57
CA LYS A 240 32.08 13.63 -7.50
C LYS A 240 33.01 14.52 -8.33
N THR A 241 32.96 15.83 -8.14
CA THR A 241 34.15 16.66 -8.34
C THR A 241 34.02 18.00 -7.63
N LYS A 242 34.66 18.11 -6.46
CA LYS A 242 35.27 19.32 -5.86
C LYS A 242 35.30 19.18 -4.34
N LYS A 243 36.25 18.37 -3.86
CA LYS A 243 36.82 18.56 -2.52
C LYS A 243 38.33 18.46 -2.60
N GLN A 244 38.92 19.31 -3.45
CA GLN A 244 40.35 19.59 -3.39
C GLN A 244 40.57 20.50 -2.18
N LYS A 245 40.94 19.88 -1.04
CA LYS A 245 41.39 20.54 0.18
C LYS A 245 42.45 21.59 -0.16
N ARG A 246 42.12 22.87 0.00
CA ARG A 246 43.13 23.94 0.09
C ARG A 246 43.93 23.70 1.37
N ARG A 247 45.21 23.35 1.23
CA ARG A 247 46.20 23.39 2.32
C ARG A 247 46.49 24.86 2.65
N PRO A 248 46.51 25.28 3.92
CA PRO A 248 47.17 26.53 4.29
C PRO A 248 48.68 26.27 4.42
N LEU A 249 49.48 27.07 3.71
CA LEU A 249 50.92 27.16 3.92
C LEU A 249 51.18 27.73 5.32
N ARG A 250 51.97 27.03 6.14
CA ARG A 250 52.55 27.59 7.37
C ARG A 250 54.05 27.36 7.37
N TRP A 251 54.73 28.44 7.74
CA TRP A 251 56.16 28.71 7.70
C TRP A 251 57.04 27.70 8.46
N VAL A 252 58.25 27.51 7.94
CA VAL A 252 59.36 26.73 8.51
C VAL A 252 60.15 27.62 9.48
N GLY A 253 60.37 27.14 10.70
CA GLY A 253 61.26 27.77 11.68
C GLY A 253 61.59 26.84 12.85
N ASN A 254 62.82 26.31 12.82
CA ASN A 254 63.71 25.84 13.91
C ASN A 254 63.23 24.84 15.01
N LEU A 255 63.93 23.69 15.03
CA LEU A 255 64.38 22.72 16.09
C LEU A 255 64.16 23.04 17.60
N PRO A 256 64.37 22.09 18.59
CA PRO A 256 64.71 20.65 18.54
C PRO A 256 63.98 19.69 19.56
N VAL A 257 64.14 18.37 19.33
CA VAL A 257 64.31 17.20 20.26
C VAL A 257 63.49 17.07 21.57
N LYS A 258 62.80 15.91 21.75
CA LYS A 258 62.64 15.03 22.95
C LYS A 258 61.32 14.23 22.84
N ASN A 259 61.32 12.90 22.62
CA ASN A 259 61.47 11.77 23.57
C ASN A 259 60.12 11.05 23.86
N TRP A 260 60.17 9.71 23.73
CA TRP A 260 59.50 8.67 24.55
C TRP A 260 58.05 8.28 24.20
N CYS A 261 57.86 7.05 23.67
CA CYS A 261 57.48 5.81 24.38
C CYS A 261 55.95 5.71 24.57
N THR A 262 55.24 4.59 24.54
CA THR A 262 55.45 3.17 24.24
C THR A 262 54.04 2.53 24.36
N ILE A 263 53.73 1.59 23.46
CA ILE A 263 52.96 0.34 23.63
C ILE A 263 51.98 0.23 24.83
N ALA A 264 50.72 -0.19 24.58
CA ALA A 264 50.18 -1.45 25.14
C ALA A 264 48.74 -1.78 24.67
N GLN A 265 48.60 -3.03 24.26
CA GLN A 265 47.37 -3.79 24.03
C GLN A 265 46.68 -4.17 25.36
N ALA A 266 45.42 -4.61 25.26
CA ALA A 266 44.91 -5.90 25.77
C ALA A 266 43.67 -5.87 26.68
N THR A 267 42.66 -6.65 26.26
CA THR A 267 41.76 -7.55 27.06
C THR A 267 40.83 -6.90 28.11
N ASN A 268 39.58 -7.33 28.35
CA ASN A 268 39.20 -8.67 28.78
C ASN A 268 37.67 -8.87 28.90
N ARG A 269 37.23 -10.13 28.81
CA ARG A 269 35.90 -10.70 29.10
C ARG A 269 35.65 -10.82 30.61
N LYS A 270 34.37 -10.78 31.04
CA LYS A 270 33.74 -11.52 32.18
C LYS A 270 32.21 -11.54 31.91
N ARG A 271 31.45 -12.65 31.75
CA ARG A 271 31.10 -13.87 32.55
C ARG A 271 30.27 -13.61 33.83
N ASN A 272 29.04 -14.15 33.87
CA ASN A 272 28.36 -14.86 34.99
C ASN A 272 27.11 -15.58 34.41
N LEU A 273 26.95 -16.92 34.37
CA LEU A 273 26.76 -17.99 35.39
C LEU A 273 25.41 -17.94 36.15
N TYR A 274 24.55 -18.95 35.92
CA TYR A 274 24.00 -19.86 36.95
C TYR A 274 23.49 -21.17 36.30
N ARG A 275 23.71 -22.30 36.99
CA ARG A 275 23.59 -23.70 36.51
C ARG A 275 22.69 -24.50 37.46
N LEU A 276 21.79 -25.29 36.87
CA LEU A 276 21.14 -26.56 37.28
C LEU A 276 21.04 -27.00 38.77
N GLN A 277 19.88 -27.57 39.09
CA GLN A 277 19.79 -28.76 39.96
C GLN A 277 18.74 -29.76 39.45
N ARG A 278 19.11 -31.06 39.41
CA ARG A 278 18.33 -32.24 39.02
C ARG A 278 17.91 -33.05 40.26
N ARG A 279 16.80 -33.81 40.16
CA ARG A 279 16.50 -35.19 40.65
C ARG A 279 14.96 -35.34 40.77
N THR A 280 14.24 -36.44 40.53
CA THR A 280 14.44 -37.79 39.96
C THR A 280 13.03 -38.42 39.75
N THR A 281 12.92 -39.30 38.77
CA THR A 281 11.90 -40.36 38.45
C THR A 281 10.86 -40.79 39.49
N THR A 282 9.60 -41.03 39.05
CA THR A 282 8.86 -42.33 39.14
C THR A 282 7.59 -42.32 38.25
N THR A 283 7.57 -43.22 37.27
CA THR A 283 6.53 -44.05 36.61
C THR A 283 5.02 -43.72 36.73
N PHE A 284 4.30 -43.62 35.60
CA PHE A 284 3.10 -44.41 35.24
C PHE A 284 2.72 -44.26 33.74
N ALA A 285 2.06 -45.29 33.21
CA ALA A 285 1.98 -45.75 31.80
C ALA A 285 0.98 -44.99 30.86
N PRO A 286 0.93 -45.31 29.55
CA PRO A 286 0.12 -44.61 28.54
C PRO A 286 -1.22 -45.31 28.27
N CYS A 287 -2.29 -44.53 27.99
CA CYS A 287 -3.55 -45.04 27.45
C CYS A 287 -3.63 -44.75 25.95
N TYR A 288 -3.57 -45.82 25.15
CA TYR A 288 -4.05 -45.85 23.76
C TYR A 288 -5.57 -45.79 23.75
N ARG A 289 -6.15 -45.02 22.82
CA ARG A 289 -7.56 -45.15 22.43
C ARG A 289 -7.65 -45.25 20.91
N THR A 290 -7.71 -46.49 20.43
CA THR A 290 -8.28 -46.88 19.15
C THR A 290 -9.79 -46.95 19.30
N THR A 291 -10.53 -46.28 18.43
CA THR A 291 -11.94 -46.58 18.15
C THR A 291 -12.09 -46.72 16.64
N SER A 292 -12.17 -47.99 16.23
CA SER A 292 -12.82 -48.47 15.02
C SER A 292 -14.27 -48.75 15.37
N LEU A 293 -15.21 -48.44 14.47
CA LEU A 293 -16.53 -49.07 14.20
C LEU A 293 -17.10 -48.29 13.00
N CYS A 294 -17.29 -48.93 11.84
CA CYS A 294 -18.53 -49.61 11.43
C CYS A 294 -19.74 -48.67 11.37
#